data_AF-A0A358N134-F1
#
_entry.id   AF-A0A358N134-F1
#
_cell.length_a   1.000
_cell.length_b   1.000
_cell.length_c   1.000
_cell.angle_alpha   90.00
_cell.angle_beta   90.00
_cell.angle_gamma   90.00
#
_symmetry.space_group_name_H-M   'P 1'
#
loop_
_entity.id
_entity.type
_entity.pdbx_description
1 polymer ?
#
loop_
_entity_poly.entity_id
_entity_poly.type
_entity_poly.pdbx_seq_one_letter_code
_entity_poly.pdbx_strand_id
1 'polypeptide(L)'
;MKKSLEAIKSAVSAGKLSQTAAENVTAWLTEERYAEYQGTVIEHIEGEMWQPLDDAFWTIIPFGTGGRRGRMYPIGSNAINDRTIGESAQGLADYVVDYWGGKKNLSCAIAYDT
;
A
#
# COMPACT_ATOMS: atom_id res chain seq x y z
N MET A 1 -8.40 16.39 5.56
CA MET A 1 -7.32 15.75 6.36
C MET A 1 -7.63 15.64 7.85
N LYS A 2 -7.74 16.74 8.63
CA LYS A 2 -7.98 16.66 10.09
C LYS A 2 -9.24 15.86 10.47
N LYS A 3 -10.35 16.06 9.75
CA LYS A 3 -11.60 15.28 9.90
C LYS A 3 -11.38 13.78 9.71
N SER A 4 -10.66 13.38 8.66
CA SER A 4 -10.38 11.98 8.35
C SER A 4 -9.53 11.30 9.43
N LEU A 5 -8.53 12.01 9.99
CA LEU A 5 -7.71 11.49 11.09
C LEU A 5 -8.53 11.27 12.38
N GLU A 6 -9.46 12.17 12.70
CA GLU A 6 -10.35 11.98 13.85
C GLU A 6 -11.36 10.84 13.62
N ALA A 7 -11.83 10.66 12.37
CA ALA A 7 -12.68 9.53 12.00
C ALA A 7 -11.96 8.18 12.17
N ILE A 8 -10.68 8.09 11.78
CA ILE A 8 -9.85 6.89 11.99
C ILE A 8 -9.74 6.58 13.49
N LYS A 9 -9.40 7.56 14.34
CA LYS A 9 -9.32 7.36 15.80
C LYS A 9 -10.63 6.87 16.39
N SER A 10 -11.75 7.41 15.91
CA SER A 10 -13.09 7.03 16.34
C SER A 10 -13.42 5.59 15.91
N ALA A 11 -13.04 5.20 14.69
CA ALA A 11 -13.24 3.84 14.18
C ALA A 11 -12.43 2.80 14.96
N VAL A 12 -11.17 3.11 15.33
CA VAL A 12 -10.34 2.26 16.19
C VAL A 12 -10.98 2.10 17.57
N SER A 13 -11.40 3.20 18.20
CA SER A 13 -12.04 3.18 19.52
C SER A 13 -13.34 2.37 19.51
N ALA A 14 -14.05 2.35 18.37
CA ALA A 14 -15.26 1.58 18.15
C ALA A 14 -15.01 0.12 17.70
N GLY A 15 -13.75 -0.30 17.55
CA GLY A 15 -13.39 -1.66 17.11
C GLY A 15 -13.69 -1.97 15.64
N LYS A 16 -13.93 -0.94 14.81
CA LYS A 16 -14.24 -1.08 13.37
C LYS A 16 -13.00 -1.13 12.49
N LEU A 17 -11.85 -0.71 13.02
CA LEU A 17 -10.56 -0.65 12.33
C LEU A 17 -9.48 -1.09 13.32
N SER A 18 -8.59 -1.99 12.90
CA SER A 18 -7.45 -2.42 13.70
C SER A 18 -6.43 -1.29 13.87
N GLN A 19 -5.65 -1.37 14.95
CA GLN A 19 -4.61 -0.38 15.23
C GLN A 19 -3.56 -0.31 14.11
N THR A 20 -3.16 -1.47 13.58
CA THR A 20 -2.19 -1.56 12.48
C THR A 20 -2.76 -1.01 11.18
N ALA A 21 -4.04 -1.26 10.89
CA ALA A 21 -4.70 -0.64 9.73
C ALA A 21 -4.73 0.89 9.88
N ALA A 22 -5.07 1.40 11.06
CA ALA A 22 -5.10 2.84 11.30
C ALA A 22 -3.74 3.51 11.08
N GLU A 23 -2.64 2.87 11.48
CA GLU A 23 -1.27 3.34 11.23
C GLU A 23 -0.98 3.42 9.73
N ASN A 24 -1.24 2.35 8.99
CA ASN A 24 -0.97 2.30 7.55
C ASN A 24 -1.88 3.23 6.73
N VAL A 25 -3.17 3.33 7.07
CA VAL A 25 -4.10 4.30 6.46
C VAL A 25 -3.63 5.72 6.73
N THR A 26 -3.16 6.01 7.95
CA THR A 26 -2.66 7.34 8.31
C THR A 26 -1.42 7.70 7.50
N ALA A 27 -0.48 6.76 7.30
CA ALA A 27 0.66 6.96 6.42
C ALA A 27 0.21 7.32 4.99
N TRP A 28 -0.73 6.56 4.44
CA TRP A 28 -1.29 6.82 3.10
C TRP A 28 -2.04 8.15 2.98
N LEU A 29 -2.59 8.66 4.08
CA LEU A 29 -3.23 9.98 4.10
C LEU A 29 -2.25 11.14 4.21
N THR A 30 -1.06 10.93 4.77
CA THR A 30 -0.22 12.05 5.25
C THR A 30 1.14 12.15 4.58
N GLU A 31 1.65 11.05 4.04
CA GLU A 31 2.95 11.07 3.38
C GLU A 31 2.81 11.44 1.90
N GLU A 32 3.75 12.27 1.42
CA GLU A 32 3.73 12.81 0.06
C GLU A 32 3.77 11.72 -1.03
N ARG A 33 4.47 10.61 -0.76
CA ARG A 33 4.59 9.49 -1.70
C ARG A 33 3.24 8.80 -2.01
N TYR A 34 2.20 9.09 -1.24
CA TYR A 34 0.85 8.56 -1.42
C TYR A 34 -0.15 9.62 -1.89
N ALA A 35 0.30 10.83 -2.26
CA ALA A 35 -0.57 11.95 -2.63
C ALA A 35 -1.64 11.58 -3.67
N GLU A 36 -1.30 10.75 -4.65
CA GLU A 36 -2.23 10.28 -5.69
C GLU A 36 -3.36 9.38 -5.16
N TYR A 37 -3.16 8.69 -4.03
CA TYR A 37 -4.13 7.78 -3.42
C TYR A 37 -4.98 8.43 -2.33
N GLN A 38 -4.56 9.59 -1.81
CA GLN A 38 -5.22 10.25 -0.68
C GLN A 38 -6.72 10.51 -0.93
N GLY A 39 -7.09 10.85 -2.17
CA GLY A 39 -8.50 11.04 -2.55
C GLY A 39 -9.34 9.80 -2.28
N THR A 40 -8.93 8.64 -2.80
CA THR A 40 -9.63 7.36 -2.60
C THR A 40 -9.64 6.94 -1.13
N VAL A 41 -8.55 7.17 -0.38
CA VAL A 41 -8.53 6.87 1.06
C VAL A 41 -9.56 7.73 1.81
N ILE A 42 -9.67 9.02 1.47
CA ILE A 42 -10.66 9.92 2.06
C ILE A 42 -12.08 9.47 1.70
N GLU A 43 -12.35 9.09 0.46
CA GLU A 43 -13.65 8.59 0.02
C GLU A 43 -14.10 7.37 0.84
N HIS A 44 -13.20 6.40 1.06
CA HIS A 44 -13.50 5.22 1.88
C HIS A 44 -13.79 5.58 3.33
N ILE A 45 -13.05 6.54 3.89
CA ILE A 45 -13.26 7.02 5.26
C ILE A 45 -14.61 7.73 5.39
N GLU A 46 -14.94 8.62 4.45
CA GLU A 46 -16.20 9.37 4.46
C GLU A 46 -17.41 8.47 4.18
N GLY A 47 -17.22 7.40 3.41
CA GLY A 47 -18.20 6.34 3.19
C GLY A 47 -18.30 5.31 4.32
N GLU A 48 -17.58 5.48 5.43
CA GLU A 48 -17.52 4.53 6.56
C GLU A 48 -17.17 3.09 6.14
N MET A 49 -16.33 2.94 5.10
CA MET A 49 -15.89 1.64 4.57
C MET A 49 -14.79 1.00 5.43
N TRP A 50 -15.05 0.86 6.73
CA TRP A 50 -14.05 0.45 7.71
C TRP A 50 -13.54 -0.98 7.51
N GLN A 51 -14.41 -1.94 7.19
CA GLN A 51 -13.97 -3.32 6.93
C GLN A 51 -13.09 -3.41 5.67
N PRO A 52 -13.46 -2.83 4.51
CA PRO A 52 -12.54 -2.76 3.37
C PRO A 52 -11.22 -2.04 3.65
N LEU A 53 -11.24 -0.97 4.46
CA LEU A 53 -10.02 -0.30 4.91
C LEU A 53 -9.18 -1.23 5.79
N ASP A 54 -9.80 -1.94 6.72
CA ASP A 54 -9.07 -2.90 7.56
C ASP A 54 -8.43 -3.98 6.71
N ASP A 55 -9.20 -4.66 5.86
CA ASP A 55 -8.73 -5.70 4.94
C ASP A 55 -7.53 -5.24 4.09
N ALA A 56 -7.56 -4.00 3.62
CA ALA A 56 -6.56 -3.43 2.72
C ALA A 56 -5.33 -2.87 3.46
N PHE A 57 -5.39 -2.61 4.77
CA PHE A 57 -4.33 -1.91 5.49
C PHE A 57 -3.83 -2.58 6.78
N TRP A 58 -4.48 -3.64 7.28
CA TRP A 58 -4.11 -4.24 8.57
C TRP A 58 -2.67 -4.78 8.63
N THR A 59 -2.05 -5.02 7.46
CA THR A 59 -0.64 -5.40 7.34
C THR A 59 -0.02 -4.85 6.05
N ILE A 60 1.26 -5.16 5.83
CA ILE A 60 1.93 -4.96 4.56
C ILE A 60 1.97 -6.32 3.84
N ILE A 61 1.59 -6.33 2.56
CA ILE A 61 1.57 -7.54 1.75
C ILE A 61 2.96 -8.22 1.75
N PRO A 62 3.08 -9.45 2.28
CA PRO A 62 4.37 -10.09 2.40
C PRO A 62 4.90 -10.51 1.03
N PHE A 63 6.22 -10.49 0.88
CA PHE A 63 6.89 -11.06 -0.28
C PHE A 63 7.25 -12.53 0.02
N GLY A 64 6.60 -13.47 -0.67
CA GLY A 64 6.83 -14.91 -0.51
C GLY A 64 7.71 -15.52 -1.61
N THR A 65 7.87 -16.85 -1.60
CA THR A 65 8.59 -17.59 -2.64
C THR A 65 7.97 -17.40 -4.04
N GLY A 66 6.67 -17.16 -4.11
CA GLY A 66 5.93 -16.85 -5.34
C GLY A 66 5.76 -15.36 -5.62
N GLY A 67 6.56 -14.49 -5.00
CA GLY A 67 6.41 -13.03 -5.05
C GLY A 67 5.34 -12.48 -4.10
N ARG A 68 4.99 -11.20 -4.26
CA ARG A 68 3.82 -10.60 -3.60
C ARG A 68 2.55 -11.07 -4.30
N ARG A 69 1.60 -11.59 -3.52
CA ARG A 69 0.29 -12.05 -4.00
C ARG A 69 -0.79 -11.62 -3.03
N GLY A 70 -1.88 -11.06 -3.56
CA GLY A 70 -2.95 -10.52 -2.74
C GLY A 70 -4.13 -10.07 -3.59
N ARG A 71 -5.16 -9.57 -2.91
CA ARG A 71 -6.35 -9.03 -3.56
C ARG A 71 -6.00 -7.74 -4.31
N MET A 72 -6.52 -7.56 -5.52
CA MET A 72 -6.47 -6.27 -6.19
C MET A 72 -7.42 -5.29 -5.50
N TYR A 73 -6.88 -4.14 -5.10
CA TYR A 73 -7.67 -3.07 -4.48
C TYR A 73 -6.97 -1.74 -4.73
N PRO A 74 -7.69 -0.65 -5.06
CA PRO A 74 -7.07 0.60 -5.54
C PRO A 74 -6.13 1.26 -4.53
N ILE A 75 -6.28 0.94 -3.24
CA ILE A 75 -5.48 1.47 -2.13
C ILE A 75 -5.14 0.32 -1.18
N GLY A 76 -4.15 0.52 -0.31
CA GLY A 76 -3.83 -0.45 0.75
C GLY A 76 -2.44 -1.03 0.67
N SER A 77 -1.81 -1.13 1.85
CA SER A 77 -0.53 -1.81 2.04
C SER A 77 -0.66 -3.34 1.96
N ASN A 78 -1.84 -3.89 2.21
CA ASN A 78 -2.17 -5.32 2.13
C ASN A 78 -2.91 -5.69 0.82
N ALA A 79 -2.75 -4.89 -0.24
CA ALA A 79 -3.39 -5.11 -1.52
C ALA A 79 -2.39 -5.01 -2.68
N ILE A 80 -2.77 -5.60 -3.82
CA ILE A 80 -2.09 -5.37 -5.09
C ILE A 80 -2.70 -4.11 -5.73
N ASN A 81 -1.85 -3.11 -5.94
CA ASN A 81 -2.14 -1.86 -6.64
C ASN A 81 -0.84 -1.33 -7.26
N ASP A 82 -0.96 -0.28 -8.05
CA ASP A 82 0.18 0.34 -8.74
C ASP A 82 1.30 0.71 -7.77
N ARG A 83 0.96 1.16 -6.56
CA ARG A 83 1.94 1.47 -5.51
C ARG A 83 2.71 0.24 -5.04
N THR A 84 2.03 -0.84 -4.64
CA THR A 84 2.70 -2.04 -4.12
C THR A 84 3.44 -2.82 -5.20
N ILE A 85 2.96 -2.76 -6.46
CA ILE A 85 3.69 -3.25 -7.64
C ILE A 85 4.96 -2.42 -7.85
N GLY A 86 4.84 -1.09 -7.87
CA GLY A 86 5.95 -0.16 -8.05
C GLY A 86 7.04 -0.31 -6.97
N GLU A 87 6.64 -0.48 -5.71
CA GLU A 87 7.58 -0.76 -4.61
C GLU A 87 8.38 -2.06 -4.82
N SER A 88 7.73 -3.09 -5.38
CA SER A 88 8.37 -4.36 -5.68
C SER A 88 9.37 -4.22 -6.84
N ALA A 89 8.97 -3.51 -7.89
CA ALA A 89 9.80 -3.24 -9.05
C ALA A 89 11.01 -2.37 -8.67
N GLN A 90 10.79 -1.32 -7.88
CA GLN A 90 11.86 -0.44 -7.39
C GLN A 90 12.84 -1.21 -6.50
N GLY A 91 12.35 -1.99 -5.54
CA GLY A 91 13.22 -2.78 -4.66
C GLY A 91 14.06 -3.81 -5.43
N LEU A 92 13.49 -4.44 -6.47
CA LEU A 92 14.24 -5.32 -7.36
C LEU A 92 15.29 -4.55 -8.18
N ALA A 93 14.94 -3.38 -8.72
CA ALA A 93 15.86 -2.56 -9.48
C ALA A 93 17.05 -2.10 -8.62
N ASP A 94 16.78 -1.61 -7.39
CA ASP A 94 17.80 -1.18 -6.44
C ASP A 94 18.74 -2.34 -6.10
N TYR A 95 18.19 -3.53 -5.81
CA TYR A 95 18.97 -4.73 -5.56
C TYR A 95 19.89 -5.10 -6.73
N VAL A 96 19.36 -5.10 -7.97
CA VAL A 96 20.16 -5.47 -9.15
C VAL A 96 21.28 -4.45 -9.39
N VAL A 97 21.00 -3.15 -9.22
CA VAL A 97 22.02 -2.10 -9.35
C VAL A 97 23.14 -2.29 -8.32
N ASP A 98 22.78 -2.55 -7.07
CA ASP A 98 23.74 -2.79 -5.98
C ASP A 98 24.56 -4.06 -6.20
N TYR A 99 23.89 -5.18 -6.52
CA TYR A 99 24.52 -6.48 -6.79
C TYR A 99 25.58 -6.41 -7.89
N TRP A 100 25.37 -5.57 -8.90
CA TRP A 100 26.31 -5.36 -10.00
C TRP A 100 27.29 -4.20 -9.78
N GLY A 101 27.34 -3.63 -8.57
CA GLY A 101 28.30 -2.58 -8.20
C GLY A 101 28.08 -1.26 -8.94
N GLY A 102 26.82 -0.89 -9.19
CA GLY A 102 26.47 0.35 -9.89
C GLY A 102 26.76 0.35 -11.39
N LYS A 103 26.97 -0.83 -12.00
CA LYS A 103 27.14 -0.96 -13.45
C LYS A 103 25.92 -0.40 -14.20
N LYS A 104 26.20 0.25 -15.32
CA LYS A 104 25.20 0.79 -16.26
C LYS A 104 24.87 -0.23 -17.35
N ASN A 105 23.83 0.05 -18.14
CA ASN A 105 23.33 -0.78 -19.25
C ASN A 105 22.73 -2.13 -18.81
N LEU A 106 22.06 -2.13 -17.65
CA LEU A 106 21.23 -3.25 -17.22
C LEU A 106 19.93 -3.27 -18.04
N SER A 107 19.36 -4.46 -18.23
CA SER A 107 18.08 -4.66 -18.90
C SER A 107 17.19 -5.59 -18.08
N CYS A 108 15.88 -5.53 -18.30
CA CYS A 108 14.92 -6.43 -17.69
C CYS A 108 14.00 -7.03 -18.76
N ALA A 109 13.45 -8.21 -18.47
CA ALA A 109 12.38 -8.81 -19.23
C ALA A 109 11.07 -8.69 -18.44
N ILE A 110 9.99 -8.31 -19.12
CA ILE A 110 8.65 -8.18 -18.54
C ILE A 110 7.78 -9.26 -19.18
N ALA A 111 7.09 -10.04 -18.36
CA ALA A 111 6.16 -11.08 -18.79
C ALA A 111 4.97 -11.14 -17.82
N TYR A 112 3.82 -11.61 -18.30
CA TYR A 112 2.59 -11.79 -17.53
C TYR A 112 1.83 -13.00 -18.09
N ASP A 113 0.92 -13.59 -17.29
CA ASP A 113 -0.04 -14.60 -17.77
C ASP A 113 -1.44 -13.99 -18.00
N THR A 114 -2.39 -14.78 -18.52
CA THR A 114 -3.74 -14.33 -18.90
C THR A 114 -4.77 -14.42 -17.79
#